data_AF-S4VFW8-F1
#
_entry.id   AF-S4VFW8-F1
#
_cell.length_a   1.000
_cell.length_b   1.000
_cell.length_c   1.000
_cell.angle_alpha   90.00
_cell.angle_beta   90.00
_cell.angle_gamma   90.00
#
_symmetry.space_group_name_H-M   'P 1'
#
loop_
_entity.id
_entity.type
_entity.pdbx_description
1 polymer ?
#
loop_
_entity_poly.entity_id
_entity_poly.type
_entity_poly.pdbx_seq_one_letter_code
_entity_poly.pdbx_strand_id
1 'polypeptide(L)'
;PLDGTTNFVHGFPFVCVSIGLTIGKIPTVGVVYNPIIDELFTGIRGGGAFLNENPIKASSQSELVKSLLATEAGTKRDKLTVDATTGKLNSLLFEVRSLRMSGSCALNLCGIACGRIDLFY
;
A
#
# COMPACT_ATOMS: atom_id res chain seq x y z
N PRO A 1 -6.12 -9.51 -10.82
CA PRO A 1 -7.58 -9.32 -10.63
C PRO A 1 -7.95 -9.10 -9.16
N LEU A 2 -7.32 -9.83 -8.24
CA LEU A 2 -7.48 -9.67 -6.79
C LEU A 2 -6.10 -9.49 -6.16
N ASP A 3 -5.91 -8.40 -5.41
CA ASP A 3 -4.83 -8.21 -4.45
C ASP A 3 -5.37 -8.44 -3.03
N GLY A 4 -4.57 -9.07 -2.18
CA GLY A 4 -5.03 -9.55 -0.87
C GLY A 4 -5.74 -10.91 -0.91
N THR A 5 -5.29 -11.87 -1.73
CA THR A 5 -5.93 -13.21 -1.82
C THR A 5 -6.08 -13.91 -0.47
N THR A 6 -5.04 -13.87 0.38
CA THR A 6 -5.12 -14.44 1.74
C THR A 6 -6.18 -13.73 2.57
N ASN A 7 -6.24 -12.40 2.49
CA ASN A 7 -7.24 -11.61 3.19
C ASN A 7 -8.65 -11.98 2.73
N PHE A 8 -8.87 -12.13 1.42
CA PHE A 8 -10.15 -12.56 0.85
C PHE A 8 -10.59 -13.93 1.39
N VAL A 9 -9.68 -14.92 1.40
CA VAL A 9 -9.97 -16.27 1.91
C VAL A 9 -10.36 -16.26 3.39
N HIS A 10 -9.77 -15.36 4.19
CA HIS A 10 -10.02 -15.24 5.62
C HIS A 10 -11.08 -14.18 5.99
N GLY A 11 -11.71 -13.53 5.01
CA GLY A 11 -12.69 -12.47 5.26
C GLY A 11 -12.12 -11.17 5.84
N PHE A 12 -10.81 -10.94 5.74
CA PHE A 12 -10.19 -9.69 6.16
C PHE A 12 -10.41 -8.60 5.08
N PRO A 13 -10.93 -7.40 5.42
CA PRO A 13 -11.53 -6.48 4.43
C PRO A 13 -10.52 -5.66 3.60
N PHE A 14 -9.21 -5.95 3.71
CA PHE A 14 -8.17 -5.30 2.92
C PHE A 14 -7.88 -6.10 1.64
N VAL A 15 -8.76 -5.95 0.66
CA VAL A 15 -8.65 -6.59 -0.66
C VAL A 15 -9.01 -5.58 -1.74
N CYS A 16 -8.43 -5.70 -2.92
CA CYS A 16 -8.80 -4.81 -4.01
C CYS A 16 -8.60 -5.40 -5.40
N VAL A 17 -9.25 -4.77 -6.38
CA VAL A 17 -8.91 -4.88 -7.79
C VAL A 17 -7.92 -3.76 -8.11
N SER A 18 -6.84 -4.06 -8.81
CA SER A 18 -5.85 -3.08 -9.26
C SER A 18 -5.63 -3.19 -10.77
N ILE A 19 -5.79 -2.07 -11.49
CA ILE A 19 -5.69 -1.96 -12.94
C ILE A 19 -4.79 -0.76 -13.27
N GLY A 20 -3.80 -0.99 -14.14
CA GLY A 20 -2.91 0.06 -14.64
C GLY A 20 -2.83 0.06 -16.15
N LEU A 21 -2.88 1.25 -16.76
CA LEU A 21 -2.65 1.47 -18.18
C LEU A 21 -1.28 2.12 -18.38
N THR A 22 -0.48 1.54 -19.27
CA THR A 22 0.76 2.16 -19.73
C THR A 22 0.65 2.55 -21.20
N ILE A 23 1.15 3.72 -21.55
CA ILE A 23 1.26 4.19 -22.94
C ILE A 23 2.74 4.42 -23.21
N GLY A 24 3.29 3.73 -24.22
CA GLY A 24 4.72 3.78 -24.49
C GLY A 24 5.58 3.34 -23.29
N LYS A 25 5.12 2.34 -22.53
CA LYS A 25 5.74 1.84 -21.28
C LYS A 25 5.71 2.85 -20.11
N ILE A 26 4.93 3.93 -20.21
CA ILE A 26 4.81 4.92 -19.13
C ILE A 26 3.45 4.75 -18.42
N PRO A 27 3.43 4.54 -17.08
CA PRO A 27 2.19 4.53 -16.31
C PRO A 27 1.40 5.81 -16.53
N THR A 28 0.17 5.67 -17.04
CA THR A 28 -0.67 6.79 -17.48
C THR A 28 -1.99 6.84 -16.71
N VAL A 29 -2.62 5.69 -16.46
CA VAL A 29 -3.84 5.60 -15.64
C VAL A 29 -3.69 4.48 -14.63
N GLY A 30 -4.17 4.70 -13.41
CA GLY A 30 -4.28 3.69 -12.37
C GLY A 30 -5.66 3.72 -11.71
N VAL A 31 -6.21 2.54 -11.44
CA VAL A 31 -7.46 2.36 -10.70
C VAL A 31 -7.26 1.25 -9.68
N VAL A 32 -7.56 1.53 -8.42
CA VAL A 32 -7.56 0.55 -7.34
C VAL A 32 -8.90 0.65 -6.61
N TYR A 33 -9.64 -0.44 -6.54
CA TYR A 33 -10.98 -0.46 -5.93
C TYR A 33 -11.07 -1.54 -4.86
N ASN A 34 -11.39 -1.15 -3.63
CA ASN A 34 -11.79 -2.06 -2.57
C ASN A 34 -13.32 -2.07 -2.46
N PRO A 35 -14.00 -3.17 -2.86
CA PRO A 35 -15.46 -3.25 -2.86
C PRO A 35 -16.06 -3.44 -1.45
N ILE A 36 -15.26 -3.82 -0.45
CA ILE A 36 -15.77 -4.12 0.90
C ILE A 36 -16.00 -2.83 1.69
N ILE A 37 -15.08 -1.88 1.57
CA ILE A 37 -15.14 -0.57 2.24
C ILE A 37 -15.52 0.57 1.29
N ASP A 38 -15.84 0.24 0.04
CA ASP A 38 -16.24 1.16 -1.03
C ASP A 38 -15.25 2.32 -1.26
N GLU A 39 -13.98 1.96 -1.47
CA GLU A 39 -12.91 2.91 -1.75
C GLU A 39 -12.35 2.73 -3.16
N LEU A 40 -12.60 3.74 -4.00
CA LEU A 40 -12.12 3.85 -5.37
C LEU A 40 -11.00 4.89 -5.44
N PHE A 41 -9.77 4.40 -5.58
CA PHE A 41 -8.61 5.21 -5.89
C PHE A 41 -8.43 5.28 -7.40
N THR A 42 -8.27 6.50 -7.93
CA THR A 42 -7.95 6.73 -9.33
C THR A 42 -6.76 7.67 -9.47
N GLY A 43 -6.01 7.53 -10.55
CA GLY A 43 -4.91 8.43 -10.85
C GLY A 43 -4.67 8.51 -12.36
N ILE A 44 -4.43 9.72 -12.84
CA ILE A 44 -4.08 9.99 -14.23
C ILE A 44 -2.79 10.80 -14.24
N ARG A 45 -1.84 10.43 -15.08
CA ARG A 45 -0.57 11.15 -15.23
C ARG A 45 -0.85 12.60 -15.63
N GLY A 46 -0.39 13.54 -14.80
CA GLY A 46 -0.65 14.98 -14.96
C GLY A 46 -2.04 15.44 -14.51
N GLY A 47 -2.96 14.53 -14.21
CA GLY A 47 -4.32 14.82 -13.72
C GLY A 47 -4.49 14.68 -12.20
N GLY A 48 -3.46 14.23 -11.49
CA GLY A 48 -3.53 14.00 -10.04
C GLY A 48 -4.09 12.63 -9.66
N ALA A 49 -4.42 12.48 -8.38
CA ALA A 49 -4.97 11.27 -7.80
C ALA A 49 -6.19 11.59 -6.93
N PHE A 50 -7.15 10.66 -6.88
CA PHE A 50 -8.43 10.85 -6.21
C PHE A 50 -8.82 9.60 -5.42
N LEU A 51 -9.56 9.80 -4.34
CA LEU A 51 -10.29 8.78 -3.57
C LEU A 51 -11.77 9.15 -3.57
N ASN A 52 -12.61 8.30 -4.16
CA ASN A 52 -14.05 8.56 -4.31
C ASN A 52 -14.30 9.98 -4.85
N GLU A 53 -13.66 10.30 -5.97
CA GLU A 53 -13.71 11.61 -6.67
C GLU A 53 -13.07 12.79 -5.92
N ASN A 54 -12.67 12.63 -4.66
CA ASN A 54 -12.02 13.68 -3.89
C ASN A 54 -10.50 13.67 -4.13
N PRO A 55 -9.87 14.81 -4.41
CA PRO A 55 -8.42 14.87 -4.63
C PRO A 55 -7.67 14.45 -3.36
N ILE A 56 -6.63 13.65 -3.53
CA ILE A 56 -5.79 13.17 -2.44
C ILE A 56 -4.36 13.68 -2.56
N LYS A 57 -3.67 13.72 -1.42
CA LYS A 57 -2.26 14.07 -1.34
C LYS A 57 -1.57 13.14 -0.35
N ALA A 58 -0.30 12.88 -0.61
CA ALA A 58 0.54 12.18 0.34
C ALA A 58 0.70 13.00 1.63
N SER A 59 1.02 12.30 2.72
CA SER A 59 1.36 12.93 4.00
C SER A 59 2.58 13.84 3.84
N SER A 60 2.60 14.94 4.60
CA SER A 60 3.76 15.83 4.68
C SER A 60 4.73 15.45 5.80
N GLN A 61 4.54 14.28 6.43
CA GLN A 61 5.41 13.82 7.50
C GLN A 61 6.83 13.55 6.98
N SER A 62 7.81 14.20 7.59
CA SER A 62 9.23 14.06 7.25
C SER A 62 10.04 13.40 8.35
N GLU A 63 9.51 13.33 9.58
CA GLU A 63 10.19 12.72 10.73
C GLU A 63 9.77 11.26 10.88
N LEU A 64 10.73 10.35 10.72
CA LEU A 64 10.51 8.90 10.76
C LEU A 64 9.80 8.46 12.06
N VAL A 65 10.17 9.04 13.20
CA VAL A 65 9.62 8.72 14.53
C VAL A 65 8.13 9.03 14.68
N LYS A 66 7.58 9.88 13.80
CA LYS A 66 6.15 10.23 13.77
C LYS A 66 5.38 9.45 12.70
N SER A 67 6.09 8.75 11.82
CA SER A 67 5.54 8.11 10.63
C SER A 67 4.91 6.73 10.92
N LEU A 68 3.83 6.44 10.20
CA LEU A 68 3.24 5.11 10.08
C LEU A 68 3.91 4.35 8.93
N LEU A 69 4.61 3.29 9.29
CA LEU A 69 5.25 2.38 8.34
C LEU A 69 4.28 1.26 7.96
N ALA A 70 4.14 1.00 6.67
CA ALA A 70 3.56 -0.24 6.16
C ALA A 70 4.67 -1.12 5.57
N THR A 71 4.51 -2.44 5.66
CA THR A 71 5.33 -3.41 4.93
C THR A 71 4.60 -4.74 4.85
N GLU A 72 5.18 -5.72 4.18
CA GLU A 72 4.63 -7.06 4.06
C GLU A 72 5.70 -8.12 4.38
N ALA A 73 5.32 -9.20 5.04
CA ALA A 73 6.23 -10.32 5.33
C ALA A 73 6.57 -11.17 4.09
N GLY A 74 5.97 -10.85 2.94
CA GLY A 74 6.00 -11.68 1.75
C GLY A 74 5.34 -13.05 1.96
N THR A 75 5.44 -13.93 0.97
CA THR A 75 4.88 -15.30 1.01
C THR A 75 5.94 -16.39 1.07
N LYS A 76 7.21 -16.08 0.75
CA LYS A 76 8.32 -17.02 0.89
C LYS A 76 8.65 -17.23 2.37
N ARG A 77 8.87 -18.48 2.76
CA ARG A 77 9.05 -18.92 4.16
C ARG A 77 10.36 -19.65 4.41
N ASP A 78 11.31 -19.60 3.47
CA ASP A 78 12.66 -20.07 3.73
C ASP A 78 13.35 -19.17 4.76
N LYS A 79 14.25 -19.76 5.55
CA LYS A 79 14.88 -19.09 6.69
C LYS A 79 15.63 -17.81 6.27
N LEU A 80 16.35 -17.85 5.16
CA LEU A 80 17.11 -16.70 4.65
C LEU A 80 16.19 -15.52 4.34
N THR A 81 15.07 -15.76 3.66
CA THR A 81 14.10 -14.70 3.32
C THR A 81 13.38 -14.16 4.56
N VAL A 82 13.02 -15.03 5.51
CA VAL A 82 12.35 -14.63 6.76
C VAL A 82 13.30 -13.80 7.62
N ASP A 83 14.53 -14.25 7.83
CA ASP A 83 15.54 -13.53 8.60
C ASP A 83 15.85 -12.16 7.96
N ALA A 84 15.96 -12.09 6.63
CA ALA A 84 16.18 -10.84 5.92
C ALA A 84 15.00 -9.85 6.07
N THR A 85 13.76 -10.34 5.95
CA THR A 85 12.55 -9.50 6.06
C THR A 85 12.34 -9.01 7.49
N THR A 86 12.45 -9.92 8.47
CA THR A 86 12.28 -9.60 9.88
C THR A 86 13.44 -8.76 10.42
N GLY A 87 14.67 -8.95 9.93
CA GLY A 87 15.81 -8.12 10.28
C GLY A 87 15.63 -6.66 9.86
N LYS A 88 15.14 -6.41 8.63
CA LYS A 88 14.77 -5.06 8.17
C LYS A 88 13.68 -4.46 9.04
N LEU A 89 12.63 -5.23 9.32
CA LEU A 89 11.54 -4.77 10.17
C LEU A 89 12.05 -4.39 11.57
N ASN A 90 12.84 -5.25 12.19
CA ASN A 90 13.43 -5.01 13.49
C ASN A 90 14.27 -3.72 13.52
N SER A 91 15.04 -3.45 12.47
CA SER A 91 15.83 -2.20 12.39
C SER A 91 14.97 -0.94 12.29
N LEU A 92 13.78 -1.01 11.69
CA LEU A 92 12.90 0.14 11.50
C LEU A 92 11.94 0.35 12.67
N LEU A 93 11.60 -0.70 13.43
CA LEU A 93 10.64 -0.64 14.53
C LEU A 93 11.01 0.34 15.64
N PHE A 94 12.30 0.64 15.83
CA PHE A 94 12.79 1.62 16.79
C PHE A 94 12.69 3.07 16.29
N GLU A 95 12.60 3.24 14.96
CA GLU A 95 12.69 4.53 14.29
C GLU A 95 11.34 5.08 13.86
N VAL A 96 10.28 4.25 13.85
CA VAL A 96 8.94 4.63 13.37
C VAL A 96 7.91 4.65 14.51
N ARG A 97 6.82 5.38 14.30
CA ARG A 97 5.74 5.46 15.31
C ARG A 97 4.99 4.14 15.47
N SER A 98 4.68 3.48 14.36
CA SER A 98 3.89 2.26 14.34
C SER A 98 4.02 1.53 13.00
N LEU A 99 3.64 0.26 12.99
CA LEU A 99 3.72 -0.64 11.84
C LEU A 99 2.32 -1.09 11.39
N ARG A 100 2.11 -1.25 10.08
CA ARG A 100 0.98 -1.98 9.48
C ARG A 100 1.48 -3.04 8.52
N MET A 101 0.81 -4.19 8.55
CA MET A 101 0.97 -5.26 7.58
C MET A 101 -0.44 -5.66 7.16
N SER A 102 -0.93 -5.04 6.09
CA SER A 102 -2.34 -5.11 5.72
C SER A 102 -2.65 -6.29 4.82
N GLY A 103 -1.63 -6.87 4.16
CA GLY A 103 -1.78 -7.99 3.22
C GLY A 103 -2.20 -7.57 1.82
N SER A 104 -2.30 -6.27 1.52
CA SER A 104 -2.59 -5.74 0.19
C SER A 104 -1.59 -4.66 -0.19
N CYS A 105 -0.71 -4.98 -1.15
CA CYS A 105 0.31 -4.07 -1.63
C CYS A 105 -0.29 -2.85 -2.32
N ALA A 106 -1.33 -3.05 -3.14
CA ALA A 106 -1.99 -1.96 -3.85
C ALA A 106 -2.70 -1.00 -2.89
N LEU A 107 -3.37 -1.50 -1.84
CA LEU A 107 -3.99 -0.64 -0.84
C LEU A 107 -2.97 0.09 0.04
N ASN A 108 -1.82 -0.52 0.34
CA ASN A 108 -0.75 0.18 1.05
C ASN A 108 -0.23 1.36 0.21
N LEU A 109 0.00 1.17 -1.10
CA LEU A 109 0.40 2.25 -2.02
C LEU A 109 -0.67 3.36 -2.11
N CYS A 110 -1.96 2.99 -2.19
CA CYS A 110 -3.05 3.95 -2.12
C CYS A 110 -3.10 4.69 -0.79
N GLY A 111 -2.78 4.01 0.32
CA GLY A 111 -2.62 4.60 1.65
C GLY A 111 -1.53 5.67 1.70
N ILE A 112 -0.41 5.46 1.00
CA ILE A 112 0.63 6.48 0.80
C ILE A 112 0.07 7.67 0.01
N ALA A 113 -0.59 7.39 -1.13
CA ALA A 113 -1.11 8.42 -2.02
C ALA A 113 -2.14 9.35 -1.35
N CYS A 114 -2.89 8.86 -0.35
CA CYS A 114 -3.85 9.64 0.43
C CYS A 114 -3.37 10.05 1.83
N GLY A 115 -2.10 9.79 2.17
CA GLY A 115 -1.51 10.22 3.43
C GLY A 115 -2.02 9.48 4.68
N ARG A 116 -2.66 8.33 4.51
CA ARG A 116 -3.01 7.42 5.62
C ARG A 116 -1.81 6.63 6.12
N ILE A 117 -0.85 6.40 5.23
CA ILE A 117 0.43 5.74 5.49
C ILE A 117 1.50 6.72 5.06
N ASP A 118 2.61 6.75 5.80
CA ASP A 118 3.72 7.67 5.50
C ASP A 118 4.82 6.98 4.68
N LEU A 119 5.11 5.69 4.95
CA LEU A 119 6.15 4.92 4.26
C LEU A 119 5.70 3.49 3.97
N PHE A 120 6.15 2.93 2.85
CA PHE A 120 5.91 1.54 2.47
C PHE A 120 7.15 0.95 1.77
N TYR A 121 7.52 -0.29 2.10
CA TYR A 121 8.60 -1.04 1.45
C TYR A 121 8.31 -2.55 1.37
#